data_AF-A0A7J9HHD0-F1
#
_entry.id   AF-A0A7J9HHD0-F1
#
_cell.length_a   1.000
_cell.length_b   1.000
_cell.length_c   1.000
_cell.angle_alpha   90.00
_cell.angle_beta   90.00
_cell.angle_gamma   90.00
#
_symmetry.space_group_name_H-M   'P 1'
#
loop_
_entity.id
_entity.type
_entity.pdbx_description
1 polymer ?
#
loop_
_entity_poly.entity_id
_entity_poly.type
_entity_poly.pdbx_seq_one_letter_code
_entity_poly.pdbx_strand_id
1 'polypeptide(L)'
;MSFKNRSPTTILQPQPQDLKQRVYTCLNKLADRDTLAVASAELDSIARNLTSDSISPFLNCLYGTDSSSKSPVRRQCVCLLTLLSRSHGNALSPHLSKMVSTLSRRLRDPDSAVRSACVEATAAMSSHITKPPFSVLSKPLIEMLVVEQDVNSQVGAAMCLAAAIDAAPDPESEQLRKVLPKLGKLVRNESFKAKAAVFGVIGSVASVGGAGSKGVLDWLVPCAVDALSSEDWATRKAAAEALGKVAMAEKELTAEYKSACVVALENKRFDKVKIVRETFNRSLDLWKEVPGVCEVSAPSQSDSSSVEAGNGSFGCFPSVTKSVDDAGFRTPQSKKVVPTSRSPPLDASTKPTAKKETPLRSNNRNWNISDFSKLDRTKPSDCKTEIAEPRKSLFFKAYDNIKNSDLGVMESREIGGSGDSRLETKRILFAKVCDENVQKYGGLKSGSRVVPFHDENLDFYDKNAAVEVDENPKEVEDLSLIREQLAQIEDQQSNLLNLLQ
;
A
#
# COMPACT_ATOMS: atom_id res chain seq x y z
N MET A 1 5.41 -38.04 67.47
CA MET A 1 5.47 -36.91 66.51
C MET A 1 4.54 -37.22 65.35
N SER A 2 3.78 -36.27 64.81
CA SER A 2 2.89 -36.49 63.67
C SER A 2 3.22 -35.52 62.54
N PHE A 3 3.48 -36.04 61.35
CA PHE A 3 3.89 -35.23 60.20
C PHE A 3 2.68 -34.57 59.55
N LYS A 4 2.62 -33.24 59.63
CA LYS A 4 1.52 -32.44 59.12
C LYS A 4 1.72 -32.18 57.62
N ASN A 5 1.07 -32.98 56.77
CA ASN A 5 1.12 -32.82 55.31
C ASN A 5 0.81 -31.38 54.91
N ARG A 6 1.73 -30.75 54.16
CA ARG A 6 1.45 -29.49 53.45
C ARG A 6 0.66 -29.82 52.19
N SER A 7 -0.57 -29.32 52.11
CA SER A 7 -1.30 -29.24 50.83
C SER A 7 -0.48 -28.42 49.82
N PRO A 8 -0.44 -28.80 48.53
CA PRO A 8 0.18 -27.96 47.51
C PRO A 8 -0.61 -26.66 47.33
N THR A 9 0.08 -25.56 47.01
CA THR A 9 -0.54 -24.26 46.80
C THR A 9 -1.38 -24.27 45.53
N THR A 10 -2.70 -24.29 45.66
CA THR A 10 -3.61 -24.09 44.52
C THR A 10 -3.35 -22.72 43.90
N ILE A 11 -2.88 -22.70 42.65
CA ILE A 11 -2.86 -21.48 41.85
C ILE A 11 -4.32 -21.10 41.58
N LEU A 12 -4.82 -20.08 42.26
CA LEU A 12 -6.17 -19.57 42.06
C LEU A 12 -6.28 -19.02 40.63
N GLN A 13 -7.06 -19.71 39.79
CA GLN A 13 -7.49 -19.15 38.51
C GLN A 13 -8.28 -17.86 38.77
N PRO A 14 -8.00 -16.77 38.04
CA PRO A 14 -8.70 -15.50 38.25
C PRO A 14 -10.19 -15.69 37.94
N GLN A 15 -11.04 -15.38 38.92
CA GLN A 15 -12.48 -15.55 38.80
C GLN A 15 -13.03 -14.70 37.63
N PRO A 16 -14.06 -15.15 36.89
CA PRO A 16 -14.61 -14.40 35.74
C PRO A 16 -15.14 -12.99 36.07
N GLN A 17 -15.33 -12.67 37.36
CA GLN A 17 -15.65 -11.31 37.84
C GLN A 17 -14.39 -10.45 38.04
N ASP A 18 -13.29 -11.01 38.56
CA ASP A 18 -11.99 -10.33 38.70
C ASP A 18 -11.45 -9.90 37.34
N LEU A 19 -11.44 -10.82 36.37
CA LEU A 19 -11.00 -10.53 35.00
C LEU A 19 -11.75 -9.32 34.39
N LYS A 20 -13.08 -9.27 34.56
CA LYS A 20 -13.89 -8.14 34.05
C LYS A 20 -13.50 -6.82 34.72
N GLN A 21 -13.35 -6.80 36.05
CA GLN A 21 -12.98 -5.58 36.77
C GLN A 21 -11.58 -5.08 36.39
N ARG A 22 -10.62 -5.99 36.21
CA ARG A 22 -9.27 -5.67 35.74
C ARG A 22 -9.28 -5.12 34.31
N VAL A 23 -10.04 -5.73 33.40
CA VAL A 23 -10.19 -5.24 32.02
C VAL A 23 -10.83 -3.85 32.00
N TYR A 24 -11.93 -3.62 32.72
CA TYR A 24 -12.56 -2.29 32.79
C TYR A 24 -11.64 -1.24 33.43
N THR A 25 -10.87 -1.61 34.45
CA THR A 25 -9.85 -0.74 35.05
C THR A 25 -8.80 -0.30 34.02
N CYS A 26 -8.37 -1.21 33.15
CA CYS A 26 -7.45 -0.86 32.07
C CYS A 26 -8.12 -0.04 30.95
N LEU A 27 -9.36 -0.37 30.55
CA LEU A 27 -10.11 0.40 29.55
C LEU A 27 -10.34 1.86 30.00
N ASN A 28 -10.54 2.10 31.30
CA ASN A 28 -10.60 3.45 31.86
C ASN A 28 -9.24 4.15 31.78
N LYS A 29 -8.14 3.49 32.17
CA LYS A 29 -6.77 4.05 32.06
C LYS A 29 -6.33 4.36 30.62
N LEU A 30 -6.84 3.64 29.62
CA LEU A 30 -6.61 3.98 28.20
C LEU A 30 -7.16 5.36 27.81
N ALA A 31 -8.07 5.94 28.59
CA ALA A 31 -8.59 7.27 28.34
C ALA A 31 -7.54 8.37 28.59
N ASP A 32 -6.54 8.11 29.43
CA ASP A 32 -5.63 9.15 29.92
C ASP A 32 -4.19 8.88 29.47
N ARG A 33 -3.63 9.85 28.74
CA ARG A 33 -2.41 9.71 27.93
C ARG A 33 -1.25 9.08 28.68
N ASP A 34 -1.06 9.47 29.93
CA ASP A 34 0.11 9.09 30.72
C ASP A 34 -0.04 7.68 31.36
N THR A 35 -1.25 7.11 31.37
CA THR A 35 -1.48 5.71 31.77
C THR A 35 -1.81 4.76 30.61
N LEU A 36 -2.07 5.30 29.40
CA LEU A 36 -2.37 4.58 28.17
C LEU A 36 -1.37 3.45 27.89
N ALA A 37 -0.06 3.73 27.91
CA ALA A 37 0.96 2.75 27.55
C ALA A 37 0.97 1.54 28.50
N VAL A 38 0.80 1.77 29.81
CA VAL A 38 0.74 0.72 30.83
C VAL A 38 -0.56 -0.08 30.70
N ALA A 39 -1.69 0.60 30.44
CA ALA A 39 -2.99 -0.04 30.26
C ALA A 39 -3.07 -0.90 28.98
N SER A 40 -2.51 -0.44 27.86
CA SER A 40 -2.34 -1.24 26.65
C SER A 40 -1.48 -2.47 26.94
N ALA A 41 -0.36 -2.32 27.65
CA ALA A 41 0.52 -3.45 27.98
C ALA A 41 -0.14 -4.50 28.91
N GLU A 42 -0.93 -4.07 29.91
CA GLU A 42 -1.70 -5.01 30.74
C GLU A 42 -2.80 -5.71 29.93
N LEU A 43 -3.54 -4.99 29.08
CA LEU A 43 -4.58 -5.58 28.22
C LEU A 43 -4.00 -6.57 27.20
N ASP A 44 -2.86 -6.25 26.59
CA ASP A 44 -2.11 -7.14 25.69
C ASP A 44 -1.65 -8.41 26.41
N SER A 45 -1.18 -8.27 27.65
CA SER A 45 -0.76 -9.41 28.49
C SER A 45 -1.95 -10.29 28.87
N ILE A 46 -3.07 -9.70 29.27
CA ILE A 46 -4.32 -10.43 29.55
C ILE A 46 -4.79 -11.16 28.28
N ALA A 47 -4.87 -10.48 27.13
CA ALA A 47 -5.38 -11.04 25.88
C ALA A 47 -4.59 -12.25 25.36
N ARG A 48 -3.25 -12.25 25.52
CA ARG A 48 -2.39 -13.39 25.14
C ARG A 48 -2.61 -14.61 26.03
N ASN A 49 -2.91 -14.41 27.31
CA ASN A 49 -2.95 -15.46 28.34
C ASN A 49 -4.39 -15.91 28.71
N LEU A 50 -5.39 -15.63 27.87
CA LEU A 50 -6.77 -16.06 28.12
C LEU A 50 -6.93 -17.59 27.99
N THR A 51 -7.64 -18.20 28.94
CA THR A 51 -8.19 -19.55 28.82
C THR A 51 -9.50 -19.54 28.04
N SER A 52 -9.89 -20.68 27.44
CA SER A 52 -11.05 -20.76 26.53
C SER A 52 -12.37 -20.28 27.13
N ASP A 53 -12.59 -20.46 28.43
CA ASP A 53 -13.75 -20.00 29.20
C ASP A 53 -13.73 -18.48 29.44
N SER A 54 -12.54 -17.88 29.53
CA SER A 54 -12.31 -16.45 29.80
C SER A 54 -12.42 -15.55 28.55
N ILE A 55 -12.29 -16.12 27.35
CA ILE A 55 -12.41 -15.40 26.07
C ILE A 55 -13.75 -14.67 25.93
N SER A 56 -14.87 -15.34 26.24
CA SER A 56 -16.21 -14.72 26.16
C SER A 56 -16.38 -13.58 27.17
N PRO A 57 -16.07 -13.73 28.47
CA PRO A 57 -15.98 -12.61 29.42
C PRO A 57 -15.15 -11.42 28.92
N PHE A 58 -13.93 -11.66 28.40
CA PHE A 58 -13.03 -10.61 27.90
C PHE A 58 -13.62 -9.86 26.70
N LEU A 59 -14.08 -10.58 25.67
CA LEU A 59 -14.73 -9.99 24.50
C LEU A 59 -15.96 -9.15 24.89
N ASN A 60 -16.73 -9.59 25.88
CA ASN A 60 -17.90 -8.84 26.35
C ASN A 60 -17.55 -7.49 27.01
N CYS A 61 -16.37 -7.33 27.61
CA CYS A 61 -15.89 -6.01 28.03
C CYS A 61 -15.62 -5.10 26.82
N LEU A 62 -14.97 -5.61 25.76
CA LEU A 62 -14.67 -4.84 24.54
C LEU A 62 -15.93 -4.40 23.78
N TYR A 63 -16.98 -5.23 23.79
CA TYR A 63 -18.26 -4.88 23.16
C TYR A 63 -19.00 -3.73 23.85
N GLY A 64 -18.76 -3.53 25.15
CA GLY A 64 -19.30 -2.41 25.94
C GLY A 64 -18.73 -1.04 25.56
N THR A 65 -17.53 -0.99 24.94
CA THR A 65 -16.98 0.25 24.39
C THR A 65 -17.81 0.73 23.21
N ASP A 66 -18.27 1.98 23.26
CA ASP A 66 -19.25 2.61 22.37
C ASP A 66 -18.61 3.69 21.48
N SER A 67 -19.37 4.72 21.06
CA SER A 67 -18.83 5.91 20.37
C SER A 67 -18.42 7.05 21.32
N SER A 68 -18.98 7.16 22.53
CA SER A 68 -18.62 8.23 23.49
C SER A 68 -17.23 8.02 24.12
N SER A 69 -16.80 6.76 24.24
CA SER A 69 -15.45 6.37 24.67
C SER A 69 -14.35 7.11 23.87
N LYS A 70 -13.30 7.63 24.52
CA LYS A 70 -12.18 8.34 23.85
C LYS A 70 -11.51 7.44 22.78
N SER A 71 -11.05 8.03 21.67
CA SER A 71 -10.49 7.29 20.51
C SER A 71 -9.43 6.23 20.86
N PRO A 72 -8.42 6.47 21.72
CA PRO A 72 -7.43 5.46 22.08
C PRO A 72 -8.04 4.17 22.65
N VAL A 73 -9.12 4.28 23.42
CA VAL A 73 -9.90 3.14 23.93
C VAL A 73 -10.54 2.38 22.76
N ARG A 74 -11.24 3.09 21.86
CA ARG A 74 -11.93 2.51 20.70
C ARG A 74 -10.94 1.80 19.76
N ARG A 75 -9.75 2.38 19.56
CA ARG A 75 -8.64 1.82 18.78
C ARG A 75 -8.04 0.57 19.44
N GLN A 76 -7.66 0.63 20.72
CA GLN A 76 -7.09 -0.52 21.42
C GLN A 76 -8.07 -1.70 21.46
N CYS A 77 -9.38 -1.47 21.65
CA CYS A 77 -10.39 -2.52 21.57
C CYS A 77 -10.40 -3.25 20.22
N VAL A 78 -10.01 -2.60 19.11
CA VAL A 78 -9.85 -3.26 17.80
C VAL A 78 -8.49 -3.95 17.69
N CYS A 79 -7.40 -3.32 18.14
CA CYS A 79 -6.06 -3.96 18.19
C CYS A 79 -6.06 -5.26 19.01
N LEU A 80 -6.86 -5.34 20.07
CA LEU A 80 -7.06 -6.55 20.86
C LEU A 80 -7.75 -7.67 20.06
N LEU A 81 -8.63 -7.37 19.10
CA LEU A 81 -9.17 -8.40 18.19
C LEU A 81 -8.07 -9.00 17.31
N THR A 82 -7.14 -8.17 16.82
CA THR A 82 -5.94 -8.63 16.08
C THR A 82 -5.09 -9.57 16.93
N LEU A 83 -4.81 -9.17 18.17
CA LEU A 83 -3.96 -9.93 19.10
C LEU A 83 -4.61 -11.23 19.54
N LEU A 84 -5.91 -11.21 19.85
CA LEU A 84 -6.68 -12.42 20.14
C LEU A 84 -6.62 -13.39 18.96
N SER A 85 -6.83 -12.91 17.73
CA SER A 85 -6.79 -13.73 16.52
C SER A 85 -5.44 -14.42 16.34
N ARG A 86 -4.33 -13.69 16.53
CA ARG A 86 -2.97 -14.24 16.50
C ARG A 86 -2.67 -15.23 17.62
N SER A 87 -3.25 -15.04 18.81
CA SER A 87 -2.94 -15.86 20.01
C SER A 87 -3.79 -17.12 20.13
N HIS A 88 -5.07 -17.04 19.73
CA HIS A 88 -6.08 -18.09 19.98
C HIS A 88 -6.66 -18.70 18.70
N GLY A 89 -6.57 -17.99 17.57
CA GLY A 89 -7.02 -18.43 16.24
C GLY A 89 -8.33 -19.22 16.26
N ASN A 90 -8.24 -20.50 15.93
CA ASN A 90 -9.36 -21.44 15.83
C ASN A 90 -10.05 -21.87 17.14
N ALA A 91 -9.74 -21.22 18.27
CA ALA A 91 -10.59 -21.21 19.47
C ALA A 91 -11.65 -20.08 19.41
N LEU A 92 -11.44 -19.03 18.61
CA LEU A 92 -12.36 -17.89 18.45
C LEU A 92 -13.51 -18.15 17.47
N SER A 93 -13.54 -19.31 16.81
CA SER A 93 -14.58 -19.67 15.82
C SER A 93 -16.02 -19.48 16.33
N PRO A 94 -16.39 -19.80 17.59
CA PRO A 94 -17.74 -19.53 18.14
C PRO A 94 -18.05 -18.04 18.36
N HIS A 95 -17.05 -17.16 18.27
CA HIS A 95 -17.15 -15.73 18.52
C HIS A 95 -16.98 -14.87 17.28
N LEU A 96 -16.53 -15.46 16.16
CA LEU A 96 -16.20 -14.76 14.90
C LEU A 96 -17.29 -13.77 14.48
N SER A 97 -18.55 -14.19 14.37
CA SER A 97 -19.67 -13.33 13.95
C SER A 97 -19.86 -12.09 14.84
N LYS A 98 -19.56 -12.19 16.14
CA LYS A 98 -19.66 -11.07 17.10
C LYS A 98 -18.44 -10.14 17.05
N MET A 99 -17.26 -10.69 16.73
CA MET A 99 -16.07 -9.90 16.39
C MET A 99 -16.28 -9.13 15.07
N VAL A 100 -16.82 -9.78 14.03
CA VAL A 100 -17.15 -9.12 12.74
C VAL A 100 -18.20 -8.02 12.92
N SER A 101 -19.27 -8.27 13.68
CA SER A 101 -20.25 -7.21 14.04
C SER A 101 -19.59 -5.99 14.71
N THR A 102 -18.54 -6.22 15.51
CA THR A 102 -17.78 -5.15 16.17
C THR A 102 -16.87 -4.39 15.20
N LEU A 103 -16.24 -5.09 14.24
CA LEU A 103 -15.53 -4.45 13.14
C LEU A 103 -16.48 -3.60 12.29
N SER A 104 -17.63 -4.13 11.88
CA SER A 104 -18.67 -3.37 11.16
C SER A 104 -19.09 -2.10 11.91
N ARG A 105 -19.25 -2.16 13.23
CA ARG A 105 -19.52 -0.98 14.06
C ARG A 105 -18.36 0.03 14.07
N ARG A 106 -17.10 -0.45 14.04
CA ARG A 106 -15.87 0.38 14.08
C ARG A 106 -15.43 0.89 12.71
N LEU A 107 -15.94 0.35 11.62
CA LEU A 107 -15.76 0.89 10.27
C LEU A 107 -16.50 2.22 10.06
N ARG A 108 -17.56 2.48 10.84
CA ARG A 108 -18.25 3.78 10.92
C ARG A 108 -17.66 4.73 11.97
N ASP A 109 -16.53 4.40 12.60
CA ASP A 109 -15.91 5.25 13.62
C ASP A 109 -15.30 6.50 12.95
N PRO A 110 -15.52 7.73 13.48
CA PRO A 110 -15.04 8.96 12.83
C PRO A 110 -13.52 9.03 12.76
N ASP A 111 -12.81 8.35 13.66
CA ASP A 111 -11.35 8.34 13.71
C ASP A 111 -10.74 7.37 12.67
N SER A 112 -9.86 7.89 11.79
CA SER A 112 -9.20 7.12 10.74
C SER A 112 -8.26 6.03 11.28
N ALA A 113 -7.62 6.24 12.42
CA ALA A 113 -6.75 5.24 13.04
C ALA A 113 -7.56 4.06 13.62
N VAL A 114 -8.81 4.28 14.03
CA VAL A 114 -9.74 3.19 14.40
C VAL A 114 -10.17 2.40 13.15
N ARG A 115 -10.51 3.08 12.04
CA ARG A 115 -10.83 2.41 10.77
C ARG A 115 -9.65 1.63 10.21
N SER A 116 -8.43 2.17 10.26
CA SER A 116 -7.21 1.46 9.85
C SER A 116 -6.90 0.24 10.74
N ALA A 117 -7.12 0.33 12.05
CA ALA A 117 -6.96 -0.82 12.94
C ALA A 117 -7.91 -1.98 12.58
N CYS A 118 -9.10 -1.69 12.03
CA CYS A 118 -10.03 -2.72 11.57
C CYS A 118 -9.45 -3.55 10.41
N VAL A 119 -8.59 -2.96 9.57
CA VAL A 119 -7.96 -3.66 8.44
C VAL A 119 -6.97 -4.72 8.94
N GLU A 120 -6.11 -4.36 9.91
CA GLU A 120 -5.18 -5.33 10.52
C GLU A 120 -5.91 -6.43 11.28
N ALA A 121 -6.95 -6.07 12.06
CA ALA A 121 -7.79 -7.02 12.77
C ALA A 121 -8.49 -8.00 11.80
N THR A 122 -9.03 -7.49 10.68
CA THR A 122 -9.68 -8.32 9.66
C THR A 122 -8.70 -9.31 9.02
N ALA A 123 -7.50 -8.86 8.67
CA ALA A 123 -6.46 -9.72 8.11
C ALA A 123 -6.08 -10.85 9.09
N ALA A 124 -5.84 -10.52 10.36
CA ALA A 124 -5.49 -11.50 11.39
C ALA A 124 -6.65 -12.47 11.72
N MET A 125 -7.89 -12.01 11.65
CA MET A 125 -9.08 -12.88 11.77
C MET A 125 -9.15 -13.87 10.60
N SER A 126 -8.88 -13.41 9.38
CA SER A 126 -8.86 -14.23 8.17
C SER A 126 -7.76 -15.30 8.20
N SER A 127 -6.54 -14.93 8.61
CA SER A 127 -5.38 -15.83 8.59
C SER A 127 -5.39 -16.88 9.72
N HIS A 128 -6.09 -16.63 10.84
CA HIS A 128 -6.00 -17.50 12.03
C HIS A 128 -7.33 -18.14 12.47
N ILE A 129 -8.49 -17.64 12.06
CA ILE A 129 -9.82 -18.18 12.44
C ILE A 129 -10.43 -18.91 11.24
N THR A 130 -9.77 -19.98 10.81
CA THR A 130 -10.01 -20.67 9.53
C THR A 130 -11.03 -21.82 9.55
N LYS A 131 -11.54 -22.23 10.73
CA LYS A 131 -12.59 -23.28 10.84
C LYS A 131 -13.96 -22.86 10.27
N PRO A 132 -14.46 -21.63 10.49
CA PRO A 132 -15.67 -21.15 9.82
C PRO A 132 -15.39 -20.87 8.33
N PRO A 133 -16.38 -21.00 7.43
CA PRO A 133 -16.24 -20.57 6.04
C PRO A 133 -15.84 -19.09 5.95
N PHE A 134 -14.95 -18.75 5.03
CA PHE A 134 -14.49 -17.37 4.78
C PHE A 134 -15.66 -16.40 4.56
N SER A 135 -16.76 -16.88 3.98
CA SER A 135 -17.98 -16.11 3.77
C SER A 135 -18.72 -15.69 5.05
N VAL A 136 -18.33 -16.17 6.24
CA VAL A 136 -18.75 -15.60 7.54
C VAL A 136 -18.09 -14.23 7.79
N LEU A 137 -16.86 -14.04 7.33
CA LEU A 137 -16.11 -12.79 7.42
C LEU A 137 -16.42 -11.84 6.24
N SER A 138 -16.46 -12.37 5.02
CA SER A 138 -16.56 -11.52 3.82
C SER A 138 -17.98 -11.04 3.50
N LYS A 139 -19.04 -11.80 3.77
CA LYS A 139 -20.43 -11.37 3.46
C LYS A 139 -20.81 -10.03 4.12
N PRO A 140 -20.61 -9.81 5.44
CA PRO A 140 -20.94 -8.52 6.07
C PRO A 140 -20.13 -7.34 5.52
N LEU A 141 -18.87 -7.57 5.10
CA LEU A 141 -18.03 -6.53 4.49
C LEU A 141 -18.50 -6.18 3.07
N ILE A 142 -18.90 -7.18 2.28
CA ILE A 142 -19.50 -6.99 0.94
C ILE A 142 -20.84 -6.27 1.04
N GLU A 143 -21.69 -6.63 2.01
CA GLU A 143 -22.98 -5.98 2.26
C GLU A 143 -22.80 -4.52 2.69
N MET A 144 -21.87 -4.26 3.61
CA MET A 144 -21.49 -2.90 4.02
C MET A 144 -21.02 -2.05 2.83
N LEU A 145 -20.11 -2.58 2.00
CA LEU A 145 -19.61 -1.89 0.81
C LEU A 145 -20.68 -1.55 -0.24
N VAL A 146 -21.78 -2.31 -0.28
CA VAL A 146 -22.88 -2.12 -1.24
C VAL A 146 -24.03 -1.26 -0.68
N VAL A 147 -24.24 -1.24 0.64
CA VAL A 147 -25.40 -0.61 1.28
C VAL A 147 -25.08 0.73 1.94
N GLU A 148 -23.88 0.90 2.51
CA GLU A 148 -23.49 2.17 3.17
C GLU A 148 -23.47 3.34 2.19
N GLN A 149 -23.80 4.53 2.70
CA GLN A 149 -23.73 5.79 1.94
C GLN A 149 -22.54 6.67 2.37
N ASP A 150 -21.96 6.44 3.56
CA ASP A 150 -20.72 7.11 3.96
C ASP A 150 -19.51 6.51 3.25
N VAL A 151 -18.72 7.38 2.62
CA VAL A 151 -17.53 7.03 1.86
C VAL A 151 -16.44 6.45 2.77
N ASN A 152 -16.32 6.89 4.02
CA ASN A 152 -15.32 6.36 4.95
C ASN A 152 -15.60 4.91 5.33
N SER A 153 -16.87 4.59 5.59
CA SER A 153 -17.37 3.24 5.86
C SER A 153 -17.24 2.34 4.64
N GLN A 154 -17.56 2.82 3.44
CA GLN A 154 -17.33 2.10 2.17
C GLN A 154 -15.84 1.78 1.97
N VAL A 155 -14.96 2.78 2.08
CA VAL A 155 -13.51 2.62 1.93
C VAL A 155 -12.95 1.64 2.96
N GLY A 156 -13.34 1.78 4.23
CA GLY A 156 -12.92 0.89 5.30
C GLY A 156 -13.38 -0.55 5.10
N ALA A 157 -14.63 -0.76 4.68
CA ALA A 157 -15.17 -2.09 4.35
C ALA A 157 -14.45 -2.73 3.16
N ALA A 158 -14.16 -1.95 2.11
CA ALA A 158 -13.36 -2.42 0.97
C ALA A 158 -11.91 -2.76 1.37
N MET A 159 -11.25 -1.93 2.17
CA MET A 159 -9.88 -2.21 2.64
C MET A 159 -9.84 -3.46 3.54
N CYS A 160 -10.81 -3.62 4.45
CA CYS A 160 -10.95 -4.84 5.26
C CYS A 160 -11.22 -6.07 4.39
N LEU A 161 -12.08 -5.97 3.38
CA LEU A 161 -12.38 -7.08 2.47
C LEU A 161 -11.15 -7.47 1.62
N ALA A 162 -10.41 -6.50 1.08
CA ALA A 162 -9.17 -6.77 0.35
C ALA A 162 -8.12 -7.46 1.25
N ALA A 163 -7.93 -6.95 2.47
CA ALA A 163 -7.02 -7.54 3.46
C ALA A 163 -7.49 -8.90 3.99
N ALA A 164 -8.80 -9.16 4.02
CA ALA A 164 -9.35 -10.48 4.32
C ALA A 164 -8.96 -11.49 3.24
N ILE A 165 -9.12 -11.13 1.97
CA ILE A 165 -8.83 -11.97 0.80
C ILE A 165 -7.33 -12.24 0.69
N ASP A 166 -6.49 -11.19 0.73
CA ASP A 166 -5.03 -11.31 0.61
C ASP A 166 -4.38 -12.04 1.82
N ALA A 167 -5.13 -12.31 2.90
CA ALA A 167 -4.65 -13.03 4.11
C ALA A 167 -5.35 -14.39 4.37
N ALA A 168 -6.33 -14.78 3.55
CA ALA A 168 -7.08 -16.04 3.72
C ALA A 168 -6.29 -17.24 3.13
N PRO A 169 -6.12 -18.35 3.87
CA PRO A 169 -5.56 -19.59 3.31
C PRO A 169 -6.47 -20.26 2.27
N ASP A 170 -7.79 -20.08 2.40
CA ASP A 170 -8.80 -20.42 1.38
C ASP A 170 -9.81 -19.25 1.28
N PRO A 171 -9.72 -18.39 0.25
CA PRO A 171 -10.55 -17.21 0.10
C PRO A 171 -11.93 -17.47 -0.56
N GLU A 172 -12.37 -18.72 -0.76
CA GLU A 172 -13.63 -19.04 -1.48
C GLU A 172 -13.69 -18.36 -2.87
N SER A 173 -12.68 -18.56 -3.73
CA SER A 173 -12.47 -17.74 -4.95
C SER A 173 -13.63 -17.74 -5.97
N GLU A 174 -14.41 -18.82 -6.07
CA GLU A 174 -15.64 -18.81 -6.90
C GLU A 174 -16.74 -17.92 -6.32
N GLN A 175 -16.86 -17.84 -4.99
CA GLN A 175 -17.83 -16.99 -4.31
C GLN A 175 -17.45 -15.53 -4.52
N LEU A 176 -16.15 -15.21 -4.45
CA LEU A 176 -15.63 -13.88 -4.82
C LEU A 176 -15.87 -13.54 -6.30
N ARG A 177 -15.69 -14.49 -7.23
CA ARG A 177 -16.02 -14.32 -8.65
C ARG A 177 -17.48 -13.93 -8.86
N LYS A 178 -18.41 -14.52 -8.10
CA LYS A 178 -19.85 -14.20 -8.10
C LYS A 178 -20.17 -12.79 -7.54
N VAL A 179 -19.22 -12.14 -6.85
CA VAL A 179 -19.33 -10.77 -6.31
C VAL A 179 -18.77 -9.71 -7.28
N LEU A 180 -17.76 -10.05 -8.10
CA LEU A 180 -17.13 -9.12 -9.05
C LEU A 180 -18.12 -8.29 -9.92
N PRO A 181 -19.21 -8.85 -10.49
CA PRO A 181 -20.16 -8.06 -11.28
C PRO A 181 -20.92 -6.99 -10.47
N LYS A 182 -21.01 -7.13 -9.14
CA LYS A 182 -21.55 -6.09 -8.25
C LYS A 182 -20.53 -4.97 -8.05
N LEU A 183 -19.27 -5.32 -7.78
CA LEU A 183 -18.18 -4.36 -7.63
C LEU A 183 -17.95 -3.56 -8.92
N GLY A 184 -18.04 -4.22 -10.09
CA GLY A 184 -18.01 -3.59 -11.40
C GLY A 184 -19.09 -2.51 -11.61
N LYS A 185 -20.29 -2.71 -11.04
CA LYS A 185 -21.36 -1.69 -11.07
C LYS A 185 -21.08 -0.51 -10.14
N LEU A 186 -20.32 -0.69 -9.06
CA LEU A 186 -19.90 0.41 -8.18
C LEU A 186 -18.83 1.28 -8.86
N VAL A 187 -17.77 0.69 -9.44
CA VAL A 187 -16.70 1.48 -10.08
C VAL A 187 -17.13 2.23 -11.35
N ARG A 188 -18.14 1.72 -12.06
CA ARG A 188 -18.77 2.39 -13.23
C ARG A 188 -19.86 3.41 -12.88
N ASN A 189 -20.13 3.67 -11.61
CA ASN A 189 -21.07 4.70 -11.19
C ASN A 189 -20.30 5.98 -10.86
N GLU A 190 -20.51 7.06 -11.60
CA GLU A 190 -19.82 8.35 -11.37
C GLU A 190 -20.23 9.05 -10.07
N SER A 191 -21.37 8.68 -9.46
CA SER A 191 -21.74 9.16 -8.12
C SER A 191 -21.05 8.39 -6.98
N PHE A 192 -20.46 7.21 -7.26
CA PHE A 192 -19.79 6.40 -6.25
C PHE A 192 -18.35 6.88 -6.03
N LYS A 193 -18.02 7.26 -4.80
CA LYS A 193 -16.74 7.93 -4.47
C LYS A 193 -15.62 6.98 -4.07
N ALA A 194 -15.92 5.79 -3.54
CA ALA A 194 -14.91 4.85 -3.06
C ALA A 194 -14.26 3.98 -4.18
N LYS A 195 -14.22 4.46 -5.44
CA LYS A 195 -13.77 3.69 -6.63
C LYS A 195 -12.39 3.06 -6.42
N ALA A 196 -11.42 3.83 -5.93
CA ALA A 196 -10.07 3.35 -5.62
C ALA A 196 -10.04 2.12 -4.70
N ALA A 197 -10.81 2.14 -3.62
CA ALA A 197 -10.86 1.04 -2.66
C ALA A 197 -11.53 -0.21 -3.25
N VAL A 198 -12.56 -0.03 -4.09
CA VAL A 198 -13.21 -1.15 -4.80
C VAL A 198 -12.29 -1.75 -5.86
N PHE A 199 -11.48 -0.96 -6.58
CA PHE A 199 -10.42 -1.50 -7.44
C PHE A 199 -9.39 -2.31 -6.64
N GLY A 200 -9.05 -1.89 -5.41
CA GLY A 200 -8.24 -2.69 -4.49
C GLY A 200 -8.85 -4.07 -4.20
N VAL A 201 -10.14 -4.14 -3.85
CA VAL A 201 -10.86 -5.41 -3.67
C VAL A 201 -10.84 -6.26 -4.94
N ILE A 202 -11.18 -5.67 -6.09
CA ILE A 202 -11.20 -6.36 -7.39
C ILE A 202 -9.81 -6.95 -7.71
N GLY A 203 -8.74 -6.19 -7.47
CA GLY A 203 -7.37 -6.67 -7.59
C GLY A 203 -7.10 -7.86 -6.68
N SER A 204 -7.41 -7.78 -5.38
CA SER A 204 -7.21 -8.91 -4.45
C SER A 204 -8.02 -10.15 -4.83
N VAL A 205 -9.25 -10.00 -5.36
CA VAL A 205 -10.01 -11.12 -5.95
C VAL A 205 -9.29 -11.71 -7.17
N ALA A 206 -8.66 -10.89 -8.03
CA ALA A 206 -7.87 -11.38 -9.15
C ALA A 206 -6.62 -12.16 -8.68
N SER A 207 -5.90 -11.66 -7.66
CA SER A 207 -4.73 -12.35 -7.09
C SER A 207 -5.01 -13.76 -6.55
N VAL A 208 -6.27 -14.10 -6.23
CA VAL A 208 -6.68 -15.43 -5.76
C VAL A 208 -7.41 -16.26 -6.84
N GLY A 209 -7.19 -15.95 -8.13
CA GLY A 209 -7.80 -16.65 -9.26
C GLY A 209 -9.30 -16.40 -9.44
N GLY A 210 -9.86 -15.41 -8.72
CA GLY A 210 -11.28 -15.06 -8.82
C GLY A 210 -11.64 -14.37 -10.15
N ALA A 211 -10.66 -13.80 -10.86
CA ALA A 211 -10.88 -13.08 -12.12
C ALA A 211 -10.80 -13.97 -13.38
N GLY A 212 -10.31 -15.21 -13.26
CA GLY A 212 -10.04 -16.16 -14.34
C GLY A 212 -11.27 -16.72 -15.08
N SER A 213 -12.06 -15.83 -15.69
CA SER A 213 -12.98 -16.20 -16.75
C SER A 213 -13.11 -15.06 -17.76
N LYS A 214 -13.22 -15.40 -19.05
CA LYS A 214 -13.28 -14.42 -20.15
C LYS A 214 -14.37 -13.35 -19.91
N GLY A 215 -15.60 -13.78 -19.60
CA GLY A 215 -16.72 -12.88 -19.28
C GLY A 215 -16.58 -12.02 -18.01
N VAL A 216 -15.51 -12.19 -17.21
CA VAL A 216 -15.09 -11.21 -16.20
C VAL A 216 -14.09 -10.22 -16.79
N LEU A 217 -13.04 -10.71 -17.48
CA LEU A 217 -12.02 -9.88 -18.12
C LEU A 217 -12.60 -8.93 -19.18
N ASP A 218 -13.58 -9.40 -19.97
CA ASP A 218 -14.29 -8.65 -21.02
C ASP A 218 -14.86 -7.30 -20.56
N TRP A 219 -15.31 -7.19 -19.30
CA TRP A 219 -15.73 -5.91 -18.72
C TRP A 219 -14.68 -5.31 -17.78
N LEU A 220 -13.90 -6.15 -17.08
CA LEU A 220 -12.96 -5.68 -16.07
C LEU A 220 -11.79 -4.91 -16.70
N VAL A 221 -11.19 -5.43 -17.76
CA VAL A 221 -10.02 -4.80 -18.37
C VAL A 221 -10.37 -3.44 -18.99
N PRO A 222 -11.41 -3.28 -19.83
CA PRO A 222 -11.82 -1.95 -20.32
C PRO A 222 -12.16 -1.00 -19.16
N CYS A 223 -12.94 -1.45 -18.17
CA CYS A 223 -13.34 -0.62 -17.03
C CYS A 223 -12.14 -0.14 -16.19
N ALA A 224 -11.07 -0.91 -16.10
CA ALA A 224 -9.84 -0.51 -15.41
C ALA A 224 -8.95 0.39 -16.30
N VAL A 225 -8.89 0.14 -17.60
CA VAL A 225 -8.21 0.98 -18.59
C VAL A 225 -8.83 2.39 -18.65
N ASP A 226 -10.16 2.50 -18.69
CA ASP A 226 -10.88 3.78 -18.63
C ASP A 226 -10.56 4.54 -17.33
N ALA A 227 -10.50 3.83 -16.21
CA ALA A 227 -10.18 4.40 -14.91
C ALA A 227 -8.72 4.92 -14.80
N LEU A 228 -7.80 4.55 -15.70
CA LEU A 228 -6.49 5.20 -15.86
C LEU A 228 -6.59 6.67 -16.31
N SER A 229 -7.78 7.13 -16.73
CA SER A 229 -8.07 8.52 -17.07
C SER A 229 -8.87 9.26 -16.00
N SER A 230 -9.18 8.64 -14.84
CA SER A 230 -9.93 9.28 -13.76
C SER A 230 -9.22 10.53 -13.21
N GLU A 231 -9.97 11.55 -12.81
CA GLU A 231 -9.42 12.76 -12.17
C GLU A 231 -8.73 12.45 -10.83
N ASP A 232 -9.32 11.52 -10.06
CA ASP A 232 -8.77 11.03 -8.80
C ASP A 232 -7.53 10.17 -9.04
N TRP A 233 -6.42 10.57 -8.41
CA TRP A 233 -5.14 9.87 -8.51
C TRP A 233 -5.15 8.53 -7.79
N ALA A 234 -5.96 8.36 -6.73
CA ALA A 234 -6.06 7.10 -6.01
C ALA A 234 -6.79 6.05 -6.85
N THR A 235 -7.85 6.45 -7.56
CA THR A 235 -8.56 5.61 -8.53
C THR A 235 -7.67 5.23 -9.71
N ARG A 236 -6.90 6.19 -10.28
CA ARG A 236 -5.90 5.86 -11.31
C ARG A 236 -4.87 4.83 -10.82
N LYS A 237 -4.28 5.06 -9.64
CA LYS A 237 -3.33 4.11 -9.02
C LYS A 237 -3.95 2.72 -8.88
N ALA A 238 -5.09 2.63 -8.21
CA ALA A 238 -5.74 1.35 -7.89
C ALA A 238 -6.19 0.58 -9.14
N ALA A 239 -6.65 1.28 -10.19
CA ALA A 239 -7.01 0.65 -11.46
C ALA A 239 -5.80 0.01 -12.15
N ALA A 240 -4.64 0.69 -12.19
CA ALA A 240 -3.40 0.10 -12.69
C ALA A 240 -2.88 -1.04 -11.81
N GLU A 241 -3.01 -0.93 -10.48
CA GLU A 241 -2.65 -1.99 -9.54
C GLU A 241 -3.52 -3.24 -9.72
N ALA A 242 -4.82 -3.07 -10.00
CA ALA A 242 -5.74 -4.14 -10.35
C ALA A 242 -5.37 -4.77 -11.71
N LEU A 243 -5.06 -3.97 -12.73
CA LEU A 243 -4.54 -4.47 -14.01
C LEU A 243 -3.24 -5.28 -13.84
N GLY A 244 -2.33 -4.85 -12.96
CA GLY A 244 -1.11 -5.59 -12.63
C GLY A 244 -1.39 -6.91 -11.89
N LYS A 245 -2.31 -6.90 -10.91
CA LYS A 245 -2.76 -8.12 -10.22
C LYS A 245 -3.43 -9.11 -11.19
N VAL A 246 -4.19 -8.64 -12.19
CA VAL A 246 -4.78 -9.47 -13.26
C VAL A 246 -3.69 -10.10 -14.16
N ALA A 247 -2.71 -9.33 -14.63
CA ALA A 247 -1.62 -9.84 -15.47
C ALA A 247 -0.78 -10.95 -14.80
N MET A 248 -0.57 -10.84 -13.49
CA MET A 248 0.18 -11.86 -12.73
C MET A 248 -0.60 -13.17 -12.56
N ALA A 249 -1.92 -13.09 -12.35
CA ALA A 249 -2.76 -14.24 -12.03
C ALA A 249 -3.25 -15.00 -13.28
N GLU A 250 -3.72 -14.29 -14.31
CA GLU A 250 -4.56 -14.86 -15.36
C GLU A 250 -3.81 -14.98 -16.70
N LYS A 251 -2.58 -15.51 -16.68
CA LYS A 251 -1.61 -15.47 -17.79
C LYS A 251 -2.13 -16.00 -19.13
N GLU A 252 -2.88 -17.11 -19.12
CA GLU A 252 -3.43 -17.71 -20.34
C GLU A 252 -4.53 -16.85 -20.99
N LEU A 253 -5.39 -16.23 -20.17
CA LEU A 253 -6.55 -15.45 -20.66
C LEU A 253 -6.21 -13.98 -20.93
N THR A 254 -5.14 -13.46 -20.32
CA THR A 254 -4.72 -12.05 -20.48
C THR A 254 -4.07 -11.74 -21.82
N ALA A 255 -3.63 -12.76 -22.57
CA ALA A 255 -2.99 -12.62 -23.88
C ALA A 255 -3.83 -11.79 -24.88
N GLU A 256 -5.15 -12.00 -24.93
CA GLU A 256 -6.07 -11.23 -25.80
C GLU A 256 -6.09 -9.73 -25.48
N TYR A 257 -5.86 -9.36 -24.22
CA TYR A 257 -5.97 -8.00 -23.72
C TYR A 257 -4.62 -7.26 -23.69
N LYS A 258 -3.50 -7.97 -23.90
CA LYS A 258 -2.13 -7.44 -23.74
C LYS A 258 -1.90 -6.13 -24.49
N SER A 259 -2.28 -6.08 -25.76
CA SER A 259 -2.07 -4.90 -26.62
C SER A 259 -2.76 -3.65 -26.04
N ALA A 260 -4.04 -3.77 -25.66
CA ALA A 260 -4.81 -2.67 -25.10
C ALA A 260 -4.23 -2.18 -23.76
N CYS A 261 -3.84 -3.09 -22.87
CA CYS A 261 -3.24 -2.74 -21.58
C CYS A 261 -1.88 -2.05 -21.73
N VAL A 262 -0.99 -2.57 -22.58
CA VAL A 262 0.33 -1.98 -22.82
C VAL A 262 0.20 -0.57 -23.40
N VAL A 263 -0.61 -0.39 -24.46
CA VAL A 263 -0.83 0.93 -25.08
C VAL A 263 -1.47 1.92 -24.09
N ALA A 264 -2.45 1.49 -23.30
CA ALA A 264 -3.09 2.34 -22.30
C ALA A 264 -2.11 2.79 -21.20
N LEU A 265 -1.28 1.88 -20.69
CA LEU A 265 -0.30 2.20 -19.65
C LEU A 265 0.86 3.06 -20.19
N GLU A 266 1.35 2.80 -21.41
CA GLU A 266 2.41 3.62 -22.03
C GLU A 266 1.96 5.05 -22.32
N ASN A 267 0.73 5.24 -22.79
CA ASN A 267 0.13 6.57 -23.00
C ASN A 267 -0.10 7.35 -21.70
N LYS A 268 -0.03 6.70 -20.53
CA LYS A 268 -0.32 7.30 -19.21
C LYS A 268 0.87 7.33 -18.25
N ARG A 269 1.98 6.63 -18.55
CA ARG A 269 3.15 6.43 -17.65
C ARG A 269 3.79 7.70 -17.06
N PHE A 270 3.53 8.86 -17.67
CA PHE A 270 3.99 10.18 -17.20
C PHE A 270 2.92 10.94 -16.40
N ASP A 271 2.14 10.26 -15.54
CA ASP A 271 1.20 10.90 -14.62
C ASP A 271 1.84 12.02 -13.79
N LYS A 272 1.07 13.04 -13.39
CA LYS A 272 1.55 14.13 -12.52
C LYS A 272 2.03 13.64 -11.15
N VAL A 273 1.42 12.60 -10.58
CA VAL A 273 1.71 12.08 -9.22
C VAL A 273 2.76 10.97 -9.25
N LYS A 274 3.82 11.11 -8.44
CA LYS A 274 4.95 10.15 -8.39
C LYS A 274 4.51 8.70 -8.19
N ILE A 275 3.70 8.41 -7.16
CA ILE A 275 3.26 7.03 -6.87
C ILE A 275 2.38 6.43 -7.97
N VAL A 276 1.64 7.26 -8.72
CA VAL A 276 0.86 6.80 -9.89
C VAL A 276 1.81 6.42 -11.02
N ARG A 277 2.86 7.21 -11.31
CA ARG A 277 3.91 6.84 -12.28
C ARG A 277 4.58 5.51 -11.89
N GLU A 278 4.92 5.32 -10.62
CA GLU A 278 5.57 4.11 -10.13
C GLU A 278 4.67 2.87 -10.29
N THR A 279 3.39 2.96 -9.91
CA THR A 279 2.42 1.88 -10.15
C THR A 279 2.17 1.64 -11.64
N PHE A 280 2.09 2.68 -12.48
CA PHE A 280 1.87 2.55 -13.93
C PHE A 280 3.02 1.83 -14.63
N ASN A 281 4.28 2.21 -14.36
CA ASN A 281 5.43 1.54 -14.97
C ASN A 281 5.54 0.08 -14.47
N ARG A 282 5.38 -0.16 -13.15
CA ARG A 282 5.36 -1.54 -12.61
C ARG A 282 4.28 -2.41 -13.25
N SER A 283 3.07 -1.89 -13.46
CA SER A 283 2.00 -2.64 -14.12
C SER A 283 2.28 -2.83 -15.61
N LEU A 284 2.88 -1.85 -16.28
CA LEU A 284 3.29 -1.96 -17.68
C LEU A 284 4.31 -3.07 -17.90
N ASP A 285 5.30 -3.19 -17.01
CA ASP A 285 6.32 -4.24 -17.08
C ASP A 285 5.68 -5.63 -16.94
N LEU A 286 4.78 -5.82 -15.95
CA LEU A 286 3.98 -7.04 -15.80
C LEU A 286 3.16 -7.37 -17.06
N TRP A 287 2.53 -6.37 -17.70
CA TRP A 287 1.80 -6.58 -18.96
C TRP A 287 2.71 -6.85 -20.16
N LYS A 288 3.98 -6.48 -20.13
CA LYS A 288 4.98 -6.84 -21.16
C LYS A 288 5.42 -8.30 -21.02
N GLU A 289 5.50 -8.83 -19.80
CA GLU A 289 5.83 -10.23 -19.50
C GLU A 289 4.72 -11.23 -19.87
N VAL A 290 3.45 -10.82 -19.94
CA VAL A 290 2.32 -11.68 -20.39
C VAL A 290 2.65 -12.28 -21.77
N PRO A 291 2.51 -13.60 -22.00
CA PRO A 291 2.67 -14.19 -23.32
C PRO A 291 1.77 -13.48 -24.35
N GLY A 292 2.33 -13.12 -25.51
CA GLY A 292 1.49 -12.66 -26.61
C GLY A 292 0.63 -13.82 -27.12
N VAL A 293 -0.59 -13.54 -27.58
CA VAL A 293 -1.20 -14.43 -28.58
C VAL A 293 -0.22 -14.50 -29.73
N CYS A 294 0.23 -15.71 -30.09
CA CYS A 294 0.94 -15.86 -31.35
C CYS A 294 -0.06 -15.54 -32.45
N GLU A 295 0.08 -14.37 -33.08
CA GLU A 295 -0.36 -14.24 -34.47
C GLU A 295 0.29 -15.41 -35.21
N VAL A 296 -0.55 -16.30 -35.75
CA VAL A 296 -0.08 -17.49 -36.46
C VAL A 296 0.87 -17.02 -37.54
N SER A 297 2.14 -17.42 -37.44
CA SER A 297 3.17 -17.03 -38.39
C SER A 297 2.64 -17.29 -39.79
N ALA A 298 2.45 -16.22 -40.57
CA ALA A 298 1.86 -16.31 -41.90
C ALA A 298 2.62 -17.38 -42.68
N PRO A 299 1.94 -18.32 -43.35
CA PRO A 299 2.58 -19.51 -43.91
C PRO A 299 3.68 -19.09 -44.88
N SER A 300 4.92 -19.26 -44.45
CA SER A 300 6.11 -18.89 -45.22
C SER A 300 6.08 -19.67 -46.52
N GLN A 301 5.91 -18.95 -47.63
CA GLN A 301 5.77 -19.57 -48.93
C GLN A 301 7.02 -20.40 -49.25
N SER A 302 6.78 -21.67 -49.56
CA SER A 302 7.60 -22.56 -50.40
C SER A 302 9.05 -22.14 -50.67
N ASP A 303 9.99 -22.87 -50.08
CA ASP A 303 11.21 -23.24 -50.79
C ASP A 303 11.36 -24.77 -50.77
N SER A 304 11.30 -25.37 -51.96
CA SER A 304 11.42 -26.83 -52.14
C SER A 304 12.86 -27.21 -52.46
N SER A 305 13.56 -27.86 -51.53
CA SER A 305 14.92 -28.36 -51.78
C SER A 305 14.90 -29.57 -52.71
N SER A 306 15.14 -29.34 -54.00
CA SER A 306 15.50 -30.39 -54.95
C SER A 306 16.92 -30.90 -54.68
N VAL A 307 17.18 -32.18 -54.97
CA VAL A 307 18.49 -32.82 -54.81
C VAL A 307 19.11 -33.01 -56.19
N GLU A 308 20.33 -32.54 -56.40
CA GLU A 308 21.05 -32.68 -57.67
C GLU A 308 21.68 -34.06 -57.86
N ALA A 309 21.61 -34.61 -59.08
CA ALA A 309 22.63 -35.50 -59.65
C ALA A 309 22.49 -35.65 -61.18
N GLY A 310 23.59 -35.48 -61.94
CA GLY A 310 23.82 -36.18 -63.22
C GLY A 310 23.79 -35.37 -64.53
N ASN A 311 25.00 -35.09 -65.06
CA ASN A 311 25.43 -34.97 -66.48
C ASN A 311 24.51 -34.34 -67.56
N GLY A 312 25.05 -33.40 -68.37
CA GLY A 312 24.29 -32.78 -69.49
C GLY A 312 25.04 -32.39 -70.79
N SER A 313 26.20 -31.74 -70.71
CA SER A 313 27.04 -31.29 -71.86
C SER A 313 26.54 -30.10 -72.72
N PHE A 314 27.51 -29.46 -73.40
CA PHE A 314 27.43 -28.47 -74.50
C PHE A 314 26.69 -27.12 -74.30
N GLY A 315 27.38 -26.00 -74.60
CA GLY A 315 26.79 -24.67 -74.81
C GLY A 315 27.81 -23.52 -74.73
N CYS A 316 27.92 -22.68 -75.76
CA CYS A 316 28.98 -21.66 -75.88
C CYS A 316 28.74 -20.35 -75.10
N PHE A 317 29.85 -19.69 -74.72
CA PHE A 317 29.99 -18.23 -74.50
C PHE A 317 29.75 -17.42 -75.81
N PRO A 318 29.87 -16.07 -75.90
CA PRO A 318 30.17 -15.02 -74.88
C PRO A 318 29.32 -13.71 -74.99
N SER A 319 29.74 -12.68 -74.24
CA SER A 319 29.58 -11.23 -74.50
C SER A 319 28.19 -10.57 -74.28
N VAL A 320 28.03 -9.43 -73.60
CA VAL A 320 28.77 -8.13 -73.55
C VAL A 320 28.46 -7.20 -74.73
N THR A 321 27.68 -6.14 -74.45
CA THR A 321 27.59 -4.88 -75.22
C THR A 321 27.33 -3.69 -74.28
N LYS A 322 27.62 -2.46 -74.74
CA LYS A 322 27.39 -1.19 -74.01
C LYS A 322 26.75 -0.16 -74.95
N SER A 323 25.83 0.66 -74.44
CA SER A 323 25.58 2.05 -74.89
C SER A 323 24.73 2.80 -73.82
N VAL A 324 24.88 4.08 -73.45
CA VAL A 324 25.30 5.34 -74.14
C VAL A 324 24.18 5.93 -75.02
N ASP A 325 23.80 7.22 -74.99
CA ASP A 325 23.94 8.41 -74.08
C ASP A 325 22.99 9.51 -74.66
N ASP A 326 22.62 10.67 -74.08
CA ASP A 326 22.69 11.34 -72.75
C ASP A 326 21.59 12.46 -72.75
N ALA A 327 21.21 13.01 -71.57
CA ALA A 327 20.51 14.30 -71.47
C ALA A 327 20.80 15.03 -70.13
N GLY A 328 21.43 16.21 -70.20
CA GLY A 328 21.91 17.01 -69.06
C GLY A 328 20.84 17.68 -68.16
N PHE A 329 21.21 18.47 -67.13
CA PHE A 329 22.42 19.31 -67.03
C PHE A 329 22.94 19.59 -65.58
N ARG A 330 24.26 19.86 -65.52
CA ARG A 330 25.01 20.73 -64.58
C ARG A 330 25.12 20.38 -63.07
N THR A 331 26.34 20.01 -62.68
CA THR A 331 26.96 20.34 -61.36
C THR A 331 27.89 21.58 -61.51
N PRO A 332 28.54 22.11 -60.44
CA PRO A 332 29.81 21.57 -59.88
C PRO A 332 29.81 21.42 -58.33
N GLN A 333 30.33 20.32 -57.73
CA GLN A 333 31.71 20.11 -57.20
C GLN A 333 32.13 21.00 -55.99
N SER A 334 32.90 20.56 -54.97
CA SER A 334 33.63 19.28 -54.60
C SER A 334 34.38 19.52 -53.23
N LYS A 335 35.14 18.66 -52.52
CA LYS A 335 35.78 17.31 -52.62
C LYS A 335 35.43 16.48 -51.32
N LYS A 336 35.72 15.18 -51.07
CA LYS A 336 36.90 14.24 -51.17
C LYS A 336 37.97 14.46 -50.06
N VAL A 337 38.58 13.48 -49.35
CA VAL A 337 38.84 12.02 -49.52
C VAL A 337 38.84 11.25 -48.15
N VAL A 338 38.57 9.93 -48.11
CA VAL A 338 38.51 8.97 -46.96
C VAL A 338 38.77 7.51 -47.51
N PRO A 339 39.16 6.40 -46.79
CA PRO A 339 39.70 6.12 -45.42
C PRO A 339 41.06 5.33 -45.43
N THR A 340 41.51 4.67 -44.32
CA THR A 340 41.86 3.20 -44.18
C THR A 340 42.57 2.87 -42.82
N SER A 341 42.69 1.58 -42.42
CA SER A 341 42.98 1.06 -41.06
C SER A 341 44.28 0.22 -40.88
N ARG A 342 44.77 0.07 -39.62
CA ARG A 342 45.41 -1.14 -39.00
C ARG A 342 46.02 -0.89 -37.58
N SER A 343 46.37 -1.96 -36.87
CA SER A 343 47.07 -2.06 -35.56
C SER A 343 47.80 -3.42 -35.47
N PRO A 344 48.57 -3.80 -34.40
CA PRO A 344 49.29 -3.07 -33.34
C PRO A 344 50.85 -3.23 -33.52
N PRO A 345 51.75 -3.14 -32.49
CA PRO A 345 52.03 -4.24 -31.54
C PRO A 345 52.51 -3.81 -30.11
N LEU A 346 52.98 -4.77 -29.29
CA LEU A 346 53.66 -4.59 -27.98
C LEU A 346 55.21 -4.53 -28.15
N ASP A 347 55.98 -4.07 -27.14
CA ASP A 347 56.71 -4.92 -26.16
C ASP A 347 57.62 -4.14 -25.14
N ALA A 348 58.17 -4.88 -24.16
CA ALA A 348 59.43 -4.69 -23.41
C ALA A 348 59.61 -3.56 -22.34
N SER A 349 59.48 -3.98 -21.06
CA SER A 349 60.45 -3.83 -19.94
C SER A 349 61.15 -2.49 -19.61
N THR A 350 60.96 -1.99 -18.37
CA THR A 350 62.04 -2.00 -17.33
C THR A 350 61.61 -1.54 -15.92
N LYS A 351 62.20 -2.19 -14.91
CA LYS A 351 62.53 -1.69 -13.54
C LYS A 351 64.08 -1.86 -13.40
N PRO A 352 64.82 -1.31 -12.40
CA PRO A 352 64.38 -0.73 -11.10
C PRO A 352 65.13 0.55 -10.64
N THR A 353 64.79 1.07 -9.44
CA THR A 353 65.77 1.60 -8.46
C THR A 353 65.17 1.58 -7.03
N ALA A 354 66.00 1.70 -5.98
CA ALA A 354 65.57 1.54 -4.57
C ALA A 354 66.47 2.29 -3.56
N LYS A 355 66.03 2.32 -2.27
CA LYS A 355 66.67 2.95 -1.07
C LYS A 355 66.48 4.49 -1.05
N LYS A 356 66.35 5.21 0.09
CA LYS A 356 66.59 4.95 1.53
C LYS A 356 65.37 5.42 2.37
N GLU A 357 64.97 4.79 3.48
CA GLU A 357 65.47 4.93 4.88
C GLU A 357 65.55 6.40 5.39
N THR A 358 65.07 6.85 6.55
CA THR A 358 64.22 6.37 7.68
C THR A 358 63.96 7.64 8.59
N PRO A 359 63.90 7.66 9.95
CA PRO A 359 62.61 7.93 10.61
C PRO A 359 62.59 9.02 11.73
N LEU A 360 61.40 9.47 12.14
CA LEU A 360 61.15 10.15 13.42
C LEU A 360 59.62 10.21 13.69
N ARG A 361 59.08 10.29 14.91
CA ARG A 361 59.32 9.59 16.19
C ARG A 361 58.07 9.83 17.06
N SER A 362 57.64 8.79 17.79
CA SER A 362 56.56 8.77 18.79
C SER A 362 56.25 10.09 19.54
N ASN A 363 54.98 10.26 19.92
CA ASN A 363 54.71 10.37 21.37
C ASN A 363 53.45 9.61 21.81
N ASN A 364 53.38 9.29 23.09
CA ASN A 364 52.43 8.37 23.71
C ASN A 364 51.55 9.10 24.74
N ARG A 365 50.27 8.75 24.85
CA ARG A 365 49.43 9.05 26.03
C ARG A 365 48.32 8.02 26.21
N ASN A 366 48.59 7.08 27.11
CA ASN A 366 47.67 6.07 27.64
C ASN A 366 46.84 6.64 28.80
N TRP A 367 45.61 6.13 29.01
CA TRP A 367 44.89 6.18 30.29
C TRP A 367 44.22 4.82 30.55
N ASN A 368 44.45 4.25 31.74
CA ASN A 368 43.95 2.95 32.19
C ASN A 368 42.48 3.09 32.65
N ILE A 369 41.57 2.14 32.39
CA ILE A 369 41.36 0.89 33.16
C ILE A 369 41.38 1.09 34.69
N SER A 370 40.21 0.89 35.30
CA SER A 370 40.04 0.35 36.65
C SER A 370 39.15 -0.90 36.55
N ASP A 371 39.37 -1.89 37.43
CA ASP A 371 38.95 -3.29 37.24
C ASP A 371 38.01 -3.76 38.37
N PHE A 372 37.67 -5.06 38.36
CA PHE A 372 36.87 -5.83 39.32
C PHE A 372 35.33 -5.71 39.14
N SER A 373 34.56 -6.80 39.21
CA SER A 373 34.85 -8.15 39.73
C SER A 373 34.65 -9.30 38.71
N LYS A 374 35.19 -10.50 39.03
CA LYS A 374 35.15 -11.73 38.21
C LYS A 374 34.38 -12.84 38.91
N LEU A 375 33.59 -13.63 38.15
CA LEU A 375 33.35 -15.10 38.25
C LEU A 375 32.21 -15.45 37.24
N ASP A 376 32.21 -16.55 36.48
CA ASP A 376 33.31 -17.41 36.05
C ASP A 376 33.00 -18.05 34.67
N ARG A 377 33.96 -18.77 34.08
CA ARG A 377 33.84 -19.42 32.76
C ARG A 377 33.63 -20.94 32.86
N THR A 378 32.54 -21.48 32.31
CA THR A 378 32.46 -22.90 31.87
C THR A 378 31.63 -23.11 30.60
N LYS A 379 32.32 -23.61 29.57
CA LYS A 379 31.89 -24.31 28.34
C LYS A 379 33.14 -25.11 27.88
N PRO A 380 33.06 -26.13 26.99
CA PRO A 380 31.98 -26.42 26.05
C PRO A 380 31.52 -27.89 26.01
N SER A 381 30.46 -28.14 25.23
CA SER A 381 30.35 -29.34 24.37
C SER A 381 29.32 -29.07 23.26
N ASP A 382 29.56 -29.62 22.07
CA ASP A 382 28.75 -29.37 20.87
C ASP A 382 27.50 -30.25 20.76
N CYS A 383 26.51 -29.76 20.03
CA CYS A 383 25.73 -30.63 19.14
C CYS A 383 25.16 -29.82 17.98
N LYS A 384 25.30 -30.33 16.74
CA LYS A 384 24.63 -29.78 15.55
C LYS A 384 23.16 -30.20 15.56
N THR A 385 22.27 -29.35 15.07
CA THR A 385 21.36 -29.67 13.95
C THR A 385 20.93 -28.35 13.30
N GLU A 386 20.68 -28.42 11.99
CA GLU A 386 20.45 -27.33 11.05
C GLU A 386 18.95 -27.20 10.75
N ILE A 387 18.44 -25.95 10.69
CA ILE A 387 17.26 -25.51 9.93
C ILE A 387 17.39 -23.99 9.79
N ALA A 388 17.11 -23.45 8.60
CA ALA A 388 17.16 -22.03 8.32
C ALA A 388 15.74 -21.42 8.25
N GLU A 389 15.52 -20.29 8.91
CA GLU A 389 14.31 -19.47 8.73
C GLU A 389 14.59 -18.22 7.89
N PRO A 390 13.69 -17.83 6.96
CA PRO A 390 13.93 -16.74 6.03
C PRO A 390 13.53 -15.36 6.57
N ARG A 391 14.44 -14.39 6.38
CA ARG A 391 14.20 -12.96 6.09
C ARG A 391 13.03 -12.26 6.80
N LYS A 392 13.40 -11.42 7.78
CA LYS A 392 12.58 -10.33 8.36
C LYS A 392 11.74 -9.63 7.29
N SER A 393 10.42 -9.56 7.49
CA SER A 393 9.51 -8.78 6.63
C SER A 393 9.72 -7.27 6.81
N LEU A 394 9.48 -6.51 5.76
CA LEU A 394 9.67 -5.05 5.75
C LEU A 394 8.49 -4.34 6.42
N PHE A 395 8.79 -3.47 7.39
CA PHE A 395 7.79 -2.63 8.04
C PHE A 395 7.20 -1.60 7.06
N PHE A 396 5.91 -1.70 6.77
CA PHE A 396 5.20 -0.66 6.05
C PHE A 396 4.81 0.48 7.01
N LYS A 397 5.54 1.61 6.97
CA LYS A 397 5.12 2.84 7.64
C LYS A 397 4.00 3.50 6.84
N ALA A 398 2.77 3.49 7.36
CA ALA A 398 1.78 4.49 7.00
C ALA A 398 2.19 5.84 7.62
N TYR A 399 2.10 6.91 6.84
CA TYR A 399 2.36 8.28 7.32
C TYR A 399 1.04 9.02 7.48
N ASP A 400 0.64 9.27 8.72
CA ASP A 400 -0.39 10.26 9.03
C ASP A 400 0.20 11.67 8.91
N ASN A 401 -0.49 12.56 8.21
CA ASN A 401 -0.12 13.98 8.12
C ASN A 401 -1.32 14.85 7.70
N ILE A 402 -2.19 15.16 8.66
CA ILE A 402 -3.13 16.28 8.57
C ILE A 402 -2.98 17.08 9.86
N LYS A 403 -2.65 18.37 9.76
CA LYS A 403 -2.63 19.28 10.91
C LYS A 403 -4.07 19.57 11.34
N ASN A 404 -4.36 19.42 12.63
CA ASN A 404 -5.57 19.99 13.21
C ASN A 404 -5.44 21.52 13.28
N SER A 405 -6.52 22.23 12.95
CA SER A 405 -6.74 23.63 13.31
C SER A 405 -8.01 23.68 14.15
N ASP A 406 -7.88 24.01 15.44
CA ASP A 406 -8.93 23.85 16.44
C ASP A 406 -9.42 25.23 16.93
N LEU A 407 -10.70 25.53 16.72
CA LEU A 407 -11.43 26.73 17.14
C LEU A 407 -12.90 26.60 16.70
N GLY A 408 -13.90 26.70 17.58
CA GLY A 408 -13.84 26.79 19.05
C GLY A 408 -15.18 26.43 19.70
N VAL A 409 -15.18 26.25 21.01
CA VAL A 409 -16.34 25.76 21.78
C VAL A 409 -17.38 26.87 22.02
N MET A 410 -18.66 26.53 21.88
CA MET A 410 -19.73 27.16 22.67
C MET A 410 -20.74 26.08 23.11
N GLU A 411 -21.11 26.11 24.38
CA GLU A 411 -21.88 25.06 25.06
C GLU A 411 -23.10 25.67 25.77
N SER A 412 -24.27 25.00 25.68
CA SER A 412 -25.28 24.82 26.76
C SER A 412 -26.74 24.82 26.29
N ARG A 413 -27.54 23.94 26.92
CA ARG A 413 -29.01 23.95 27.07
C ARG A 413 -29.88 23.69 25.81
N GLU A 414 -31.05 23.04 25.90
CA GLU A 414 -31.73 22.42 27.06
C GLU A 414 -32.44 21.08 26.70
N ILE A 415 -33.23 20.51 27.62
CA ILE A 415 -33.59 19.08 27.67
C ILE A 415 -35.09 18.83 27.38
N GLY A 416 -35.38 17.76 26.63
CA GLY A 416 -36.67 17.04 26.64
C GLY A 416 -37.28 16.78 25.25
N GLY A 417 -37.85 15.61 24.96
CA GLY A 417 -37.90 14.35 25.72
C GLY A 417 -38.98 13.37 25.20
N SER A 418 -38.80 12.07 25.47
CA SER A 418 -39.72 10.95 25.14
C SER A 418 -39.89 10.59 23.66
N GLY A 419 -40.38 9.37 23.37
CA GLY A 419 -40.79 8.93 22.02
C GLY A 419 -40.14 7.63 21.50
N ASP A 420 -40.54 6.46 22.02
CA ASP A 420 -40.15 5.16 21.47
C ASP A 420 -40.76 4.93 20.06
N SER A 421 -39.97 4.39 19.12
CA SER A 421 -40.44 4.02 17.78
C SER A 421 -39.65 2.87 17.13
N ARG A 422 -39.94 1.65 17.63
CA ARG A 422 -40.00 0.39 16.85
C ARG A 422 -39.96 0.57 15.32
N LEU A 423 -38.79 0.29 14.71
CA LEU A 423 -38.62 0.33 13.25
C LEU A 423 -39.23 -0.91 12.58
N GLU A 424 -40.14 -0.70 11.62
CA GLU A 424 -40.72 -1.77 10.80
C GLU A 424 -40.25 -1.70 9.34
N THR A 425 -40.02 -2.85 8.72
CA THR A 425 -39.40 -2.95 7.37
C THR A 425 -40.42 -2.71 6.26
N LYS A 426 -40.17 -1.76 5.35
CA LYS A 426 -40.67 -1.79 3.96
C LYS A 426 -39.73 -1.04 2.99
N ARG A 427 -39.57 -1.58 1.78
CA ARG A 427 -39.08 -0.90 0.57
C ARG A 427 -40.29 -0.48 -0.27
N ILE A 428 -40.17 0.54 -1.13
CA ILE A 428 -40.75 0.58 -2.49
C ILE A 428 -40.20 1.79 -3.29
N LEU A 429 -40.46 1.82 -4.60
CA LEU A 429 -39.83 2.67 -5.61
C LEU A 429 -40.62 3.97 -5.93
N PHE A 430 -39.87 4.94 -6.48
CA PHE A 430 -40.24 6.01 -7.43
C PHE A 430 -41.70 6.53 -7.54
N ALA A 431 -41.85 7.86 -7.40
CA ALA A 431 -42.89 8.68 -8.04
C ALA A 431 -42.25 9.99 -8.59
N LYS A 432 -42.94 10.77 -9.43
CA LYS A 432 -42.37 11.89 -10.21
C LYS A 432 -43.42 12.97 -10.54
N VAL A 433 -43.02 14.27 -10.53
CA VAL A 433 -43.82 15.50 -10.89
C VAL A 433 -45.01 15.75 -9.92
N CYS A 434 -45.49 16.97 -9.60
CA CYS A 434 -45.14 18.38 -9.90
C CYS A 434 -44.60 19.08 -8.62
N ASP A 435 -43.85 20.18 -8.57
CA ASP A 435 -43.81 21.44 -9.36
C ASP A 435 -44.98 22.40 -9.11
N GLU A 436 -44.75 23.41 -8.24
CA GLU A 436 -45.17 24.82 -8.44
C GLU A 436 -44.72 25.70 -7.26
N ASN A 437 -43.70 26.57 -7.46
CA ASN A 437 -43.84 28.03 -7.41
C ASN A 437 -42.50 28.79 -7.48
N VAL A 438 -42.51 29.89 -8.24
CA VAL A 438 -41.33 30.66 -8.65
C VAL A 438 -41.06 31.82 -7.69
N GLN A 439 -39.79 32.06 -7.35
CA GLN A 439 -39.29 33.43 -7.20
C GLN A 439 -37.92 33.61 -7.90
N LYS A 440 -37.73 34.79 -8.50
CA LYS A 440 -36.64 35.12 -9.44
C LYS A 440 -35.48 35.88 -8.77
N TYR A 441 -34.50 36.22 -9.61
CA TYR A 441 -33.28 37.01 -9.38
C TYR A 441 -32.09 36.19 -8.85
N GLY A 442 -30.90 36.29 -9.44
CA GLY A 442 -30.52 37.00 -10.66
C GLY A 442 -29.06 36.69 -11.00
N GLY A 443 -28.79 36.17 -12.20
CA GLY A 443 -27.48 35.61 -12.51
C GLY A 443 -26.48 36.61 -13.10
N LEU A 444 -25.25 36.61 -12.58
CA LEU A 444 -24.05 37.03 -13.33
C LEU A 444 -22.93 36.01 -13.14
N LYS A 445 -22.15 35.80 -14.21
CA LYS A 445 -20.93 34.98 -14.20
C LYS A 445 -19.76 35.86 -13.75
N SER A 446 -18.83 35.28 -13.00
CA SER A 446 -17.43 35.72 -13.01
C SER A 446 -16.54 34.49 -13.02
N GLY A 447 -15.55 34.48 -13.91
CA GLY A 447 -14.63 33.36 -14.11
C GLY A 447 -13.20 33.72 -13.74
N SER A 448 -12.34 32.71 -13.65
CA SER A 448 -10.91 32.86 -13.40
C SER A 448 -10.24 33.85 -14.37
N ARG A 449 -9.35 34.70 -13.85
CA ARG A 449 -8.24 35.29 -14.60
C ARG A 449 -6.96 35.27 -13.77
N VAL A 450 -5.87 34.98 -14.47
CA VAL A 450 -4.49 35.03 -13.97
C VAL A 450 -4.01 36.48 -13.94
N VAL A 451 -3.22 36.83 -12.92
CA VAL A 451 -2.53 38.13 -12.83
C VAL A 451 -1.12 38.00 -13.44
N PRO A 452 -0.76 38.76 -14.49
CA PRO A 452 0.62 38.84 -14.97
C PRO A 452 1.47 39.72 -14.05
N PHE A 453 2.77 39.41 -13.96
CA PHE A 453 3.77 40.34 -13.43
C PHE A 453 3.91 41.55 -14.35
N HIS A 454 4.05 42.73 -13.76
CA HIS A 454 4.80 43.82 -14.38
C HIS A 454 5.64 44.53 -13.31
N ASP A 455 6.78 45.05 -13.74
CA ASP A 455 7.85 45.56 -12.90
C ASP A 455 8.19 46.97 -13.40
N GLU A 456 7.97 48.00 -12.57
CA GLU A 456 8.59 49.32 -12.73
C GLU A 456 8.34 50.20 -11.48
N ASN A 457 9.26 51.14 -11.23
CA ASN A 457 9.35 51.89 -9.97
C ASN A 457 8.26 52.97 -9.82
N LEU A 458 7.80 53.17 -8.58
CA LEU A 458 7.31 54.47 -8.13
C LEU A 458 7.66 54.70 -6.65
N ASP A 459 8.59 55.61 -6.38
CA ASP A 459 8.91 56.04 -5.02
C ASP A 459 7.74 56.81 -4.41
N PHE A 460 7.34 56.45 -3.19
CA PHE A 460 6.61 57.36 -2.31
C PHE A 460 7.05 57.17 -0.85
N TYR A 461 7.52 58.26 -0.24
CA TYR A 461 7.83 58.30 1.18
C TYR A 461 6.53 58.31 2.00
N ASP A 462 6.39 57.37 2.93
CA ASP A 462 5.75 57.67 4.22
C ASP A 462 6.47 56.92 5.36
N LYS A 463 6.24 57.36 6.60
CA LYS A 463 7.04 57.00 7.78
C LYS A 463 6.33 56.01 8.70
N ASN A 464 7.16 55.16 9.32
CA ASN A 464 6.92 54.57 10.65
C ASN A 464 5.64 53.74 10.82
N ALA A 465 5.65 52.52 10.29
CA ALA A 465 4.94 51.39 10.89
C ALA A 465 5.95 50.30 11.26
N ALA A 466 6.66 50.49 12.38
CA ALA A 466 7.51 49.45 12.95
C ALA A 466 6.61 48.38 13.60
N VAL A 467 6.15 47.42 12.78
CA VAL A 467 5.60 46.16 13.29
C VAL A 467 6.78 45.27 13.62
N GLU A 468 7.22 45.33 14.87
CA GLU A 468 8.06 44.27 15.44
C GLU A 468 7.26 42.97 15.37
N VAL A 469 7.62 42.10 14.43
CA VAL A 469 7.20 40.71 14.47
C VAL A 469 7.97 40.09 15.61
N ASP A 470 7.25 39.77 16.70
CA ASP A 470 7.75 38.98 17.82
C ASP A 470 7.98 37.54 17.32
N GLU A 471 9.07 37.34 16.57
CA GLU A 471 9.55 36.02 16.17
C GLU A 471 9.96 35.28 17.44
N ASN A 472 9.02 34.49 17.96
CA ASN A 472 9.19 33.57 19.09
C ASN A 472 10.60 32.94 19.02
N PRO A 473 11.54 33.31 19.91
CA PRO A 473 12.96 32.98 19.74
C PRO A 473 13.19 31.47 19.70
N LYS A 474 12.28 30.71 20.30
CA LYS A 474 12.25 29.25 20.27
C LYS A 474 12.02 28.65 18.88
N GLU A 475 11.23 29.31 18.03
CA GLU A 475 11.03 28.88 16.64
C GLU A 475 12.26 29.21 15.79
N VAL A 476 12.99 30.28 16.10
CA VAL A 476 14.29 30.59 15.46
C VAL A 476 15.38 29.60 15.88
N GLU A 477 15.40 29.18 17.15
CA GLU A 477 16.25 28.10 17.66
C GLU A 477 15.90 26.75 17.03
N ASP A 478 14.62 26.35 17.00
CA ASP A 478 14.15 25.10 16.38
C ASP A 478 14.47 25.06 14.87
N LEU A 479 14.27 26.17 14.13
CA LEU A 479 14.63 26.27 12.72
C LEU A 479 16.15 26.20 12.49
N SER A 480 16.95 26.74 13.40
CA SER A 480 18.41 26.62 13.36
C SER A 480 18.86 25.18 13.59
N LEU A 481 18.28 24.50 14.58
CA LEU A 481 18.55 23.09 14.88
C LEU A 481 18.15 22.17 13.71
N ILE A 482 17.02 22.43 13.05
CA ILE A 482 16.58 21.69 11.85
C ILE A 482 17.57 21.88 10.69
N ARG A 483 18.09 23.09 10.47
CA ARG A 483 19.10 23.35 9.42
C ARG A 483 20.40 22.59 9.68
N GLU A 484 20.88 22.56 10.92
CA GLU A 484 22.10 21.83 11.27
C GLU A 484 21.92 20.30 11.18
N GLN A 485 20.76 19.77 11.58
CA GLN A 485 20.43 18.35 11.37
C GLN A 485 20.38 17.97 9.89
N LEU A 486 19.84 18.84 9.02
CA LEU A 486 19.84 18.60 7.57
C LEU A 486 21.26 18.58 6.97
N ALA A 487 22.13 19.49 7.40
CA ALA A 487 23.54 19.50 6.98
C ALA A 487 24.30 18.24 7.43
N GLN A 488 24.06 17.75 8.64
CA GLN A 488 24.65 16.49 9.12
C GLN A 488 24.14 15.28 8.32
N ILE A 489 22.89 15.28 7.86
CA ILE A 489 22.34 14.23 6.99
C ILE A 489 22.96 14.28 5.59
N GLU A 490 23.21 15.47 5.04
CA GLU A 490 23.86 15.66 3.73
C GLU A 490 25.33 15.21 3.74
N ASP A 491 26.08 15.51 4.81
CA ASP A 491 27.44 14.99 5.00
C ASP A 491 27.44 13.46 5.17
N GLN A 492 26.53 12.88 5.96
CA GLN A 492 26.42 11.43 6.11
C GLN A 492 26.07 10.73 4.78
N GLN A 493 25.22 11.33 3.94
CA GLN A 493 24.91 10.79 2.61
C GLN A 493 26.10 10.91 1.65
N SER A 494 26.85 12.01 1.72
CA SER A 494 28.07 12.23 0.92
C SER A 494 29.17 11.24 1.30
N ASN A 495 29.40 11.02 2.61
CA ASN A 495 30.35 10.04 3.12
C ASN A 495 29.94 8.59 2.82
N LEU A 496 28.64 8.28 2.82
CA LEU A 496 28.13 6.98 2.37
C LEU A 496 28.33 6.78 0.86
N LEU A 497 28.11 7.81 0.05
CA LEU A 497 28.35 7.76 -1.40
C LEU A 497 29.84 7.51 -1.71
N ASN A 498 30.74 8.22 -1.02
CA ASN A 498 32.19 8.03 -1.13
C ASN A 498 32.68 6.65 -0.66
N LEU A 499 31.87 5.90 0.11
CA LEU A 499 32.16 4.53 0.56
C LEU A 499 31.54 3.45 -0.35
N LEU A 500 30.75 3.85 -1.35
CA LEU A 500 30.09 2.99 -2.33
C LEU A 500 30.71 3.12 -3.74
N GLN A 501 31.74 3.96 -3.89
CA GLN A 501 32.56 4.16 -5.09
C GLN A 501 33.93 3.48 -4.95
#